data_AF-A0A8H5I2D7-F1
#
_entry.id   AF-A0A8H5I2D7-F1
#
_cell.length_a   1.000
_cell.length_b   1.000
_cell.length_c   1.000
_cell.angle_alpha   90.00
_cell.angle_beta   90.00
_cell.angle_gamma   90.00
#
_symmetry.space_group_name_H-M   'P 1'
#
loop_
_entity.id
_entity.type
_entity.pdbx_description
1 polymer ?
#
loop_
_entity_poly.entity_id
_entity_poly.type
_entity_poly.pdbx_seq_one_letter_code
_entity_poly.pdbx_strand_id
1 'polypeptide(L)'
;MFWTAITRSSPPVNIEKSLQKLLPKKLPPSLVARPGNLYEVLSRTPSGGIGKRVYQLRWSEKNIPGCYWLVTRSKFKCEGKHGKAWGVLHWKGVPKGSQAQLRRRPETDLEATLHYT
;
A
#
# COMPACT_ATOMS: atom_id res chain seq x y z
N MET A 1 38.94 -13.33 19.38
CA MET A 1 37.72 -13.10 20.19
C MET A 1 37.47 -11.60 20.24
N PHE A 2 36.61 -11.06 19.37
CA PHE A 2 36.29 -9.63 19.39
C PHE A 2 34.77 -9.48 19.23
N TRP A 3 34.08 -9.28 20.35
CA TRP A 3 32.67 -8.92 20.39
C TRP A 3 32.57 -7.39 20.36
N THR A 4 32.25 -6.80 19.22
CA THR A 4 31.82 -5.40 19.19
C THR A 4 30.35 -5.35 19.57
N ALA A 5 30.06 -4.85 20.78
CA ALA A 5 28.71 -4.56 21.22
C ALA A 5 28.13 -3.42 20.35
N ILE A 6 27.16 -3.76 19.50
CA ILE A 6 26.36 -2.76 18.79
C ILE A 6 25.45 -2.11 19.83
N THR A 7 25.77 -0.88 20.22
CA THR A 7 24.88 -0.04 21.01
C THR A 7 23.63 0.26 20.18
N ARG A 8 22.48 -0.26 20.61
CA ARG A 8 21.18 0.18 20.08
C ARG A 8 20.97 1.62 20.52
N SER A 9 21.20 2.59 19.64
CA SER A 9 20.71 3.95 19.85
C SER A 9 19.20 3.89 20.05
N SER A 10 18.70 4.43 21.17
CA SER A 10 17.27 4.61 21.36
C SER A 10 16.71 5.49 20.22
N PRO A 11 15.55 5.15 19.63
CA PRO A 11 14.96 5.98 18.60
C PRO A 11 14.63 7.36 19.19
N PRO A 12 14.93 8.47 18.49
CA PRO A 12 14.62 9.80 19.00
C PRO A 12 13.10 9.94 19.20
N VAL A 13 12.72 10.27 20.43
CA VAL A 13 11.37 10.21 21.00
C VAL A 13 10.39 11.28 20.45
N ASN A 14 10.61 11.80 19.24
CA ASN A 14 9.91 13.02 18.80
C ASN A 14 9.62 13.15 17.30
N ILE A 15 9.84 12.11 16.50
CA ILE A 15 9.52 12.14 15.07
C ILE A 15 8.01 12.30 14.87
N GLU A 16 7.20 11.62 15.67
CA GLU A 16 5.74 11.64 15.56
C GLU A 16 5.14 13.04 15.76
N LYS A 17 5.55 13.77 16.80
CA LYS A 17 5.03 15.12 17.08
C LYS A 17 5.49 16.13 16.03
N SER A 18 6.71 15.99 15.52
CA SER A 18 7.22 16.83 14.42
C SER A 18 6.44 16.59 13.13
N LEU A 19 6.16 15.32 12.80
CA LEU A 19 5.29 14.96 11.67
C LEU A 19 3.87 15.52 11.83
N GLN A 20 3.26 15.37 13.01
CA GLN A 20 1.94 15.92 13.29
C GLN A 20 1.87 17.44 13.12
N LYS A 21 2.94 18.18 13.42
CA LYS A 21 3.01 19.64 13.19
C LYS A 21 3.11 20.02 11.70
N LEU A 22 3.69 19.16 10.88
CA LEU A 22 3.84 19.39 9.44
C LEU A 22 2.59 18.99 8.65
N LEU A 23 1.76 18.12 9.21
CA LEU A 23 0.53 17.68 8.56
C LEU A 23 -0.59 18.72 8.71
N PRO A 24 -1.41 18.95 7.66
CA PRO A 24 -2.57 19.81 7.76
C PRO A 24 -3.60 19.23 8.75
N LYS A 25 -4.29 20.10 9.51
CA LYS A 25 -5.33 19.70 10.48
C LYS A 25 -6.41 18.80 9.86
N LYS A 26 -6.70 18.96 8.57
CA LYS A 26 -7.51 18.04 7.78
C LYS A 26 -6.59 17.29 6.83
N LEU A 27 -6.40 16.00 7.07
CA LEU A 27 -5.59 15.15 6.19
C LEU A 27 -6.26 15.06 4.80
N PRO A 28 -5.48 15.14 3.71
CA PRO A 28 -6.03 14.93 2.39
C PRO A 28 -6.59 13.50 2.28
N PRO A 29 -7.62 13.24 1.44
CA PRO A 29 -8.29 11.94 1.36
C PRO A 29 -7.37 10.74 1.12
N SER A 30 -6.21 10.98 0.51
CA SER A 30 -5.15 10.01 0.27
C SER A 30 -4.41 9.58 1.54
N LEU A 31 -4.33 10.44 2.56
CA LEU A 31 -3.60 10.21 3.81
C LEU A 31 -4.51 9.84 4.99
N VAL A 32 -5.84 9.89 4.80
CA VAL A 32 -6.79 9.36 5.78
C VAL A 32 -6.70 7.83 5.74
N ALA A 33 -6.31 7.22 6.85
CA ALA A 33 -6.35 5.77 7.07
C ALA A 33 -7.80 5.29 7.21
N ARG A 34 -8.57 5.44 6.13
CA ARG A 34 -9.89 4.81 6.01
C ARG A 34 -9.67 3.44 5.40
N PRO A 35 -9.92 2.34 6.13
CA PRO A 35 -10.02 1.04 5.49
C PRO A 35 -11.06 1.14 4.37
N GLY A 36 -10.82 0.37 3.32
CA GLY A 36 -11.62 0.49 2.12
C GLY A 36 -11.20 -0.56 1.13
N ASN A 37 -12.12 -0.87 0.24
CA ASN A 37 -11.83 -1.85 -0.78
C ASN A 37 -10.78 -1.31 -1.77
N LEU A 38 -10.11 -2.19 -2.52
CA LEU A 38 -9.11 -1.81 -3.52
C LEU A 38 -9.49 -0.57 -4.34
N TYR A 39 -10.69 -0.54 -4.89
CA TYR A 39 -11.13 0.54 -5.78
C TYR A 39 -11.32 1.85 -5.02
N GLU A 40 -11.91 1.80 -3.83
CA GLU A 40 -12.11 2.97 -2.98
C GLU A 40 -10.78 3.58 -2.52
N VAL A 41 -9.77 2.74 -2.28
CA VAL A 41 -8.42 3.21 -1.95
C VAL A 41 -7.78 3.86 -3.17
N LEU A 42 -7.80 3.20 -4.32
CA LEU A 42 -7.18 3.74 -5.53
C LEU A 42 -7.90 5.01 -6.04
N SER A 43 -9.22 5.11 -5.89
CA SER A 43 -10.02 6.26 -6.33
C SER A 43 -9.78 7.52 -5.49
N ARG A 44 -9.24 7.39 -4.27
CA ARG A 44 -8.81 8.53 -3.44
C ARG A 44 -7.50 9.15 -3.91
N THR A 45 -6.77 8.50 -4.82
CA THR A 45 -5.50 9.00 -5.34
C THR A 45 -5.69 9.74 -6.67
N PRO A 46 -4.96 10.84 -6.92
CA PRO A 46 -5.16 11.68 -8.10
C PRO A 46 -4.88 10.95 -9.42
N SER A 47 -3.98 9.95 -9.43
CA SER A 47 -3.66 9.14 -10.60
C SER A 47 -4.48 7.84 -10.70
N GLY A 48 -5.51 7.66 -9.87
CA GLY A 48 -6.27 6.41 -9.82
C GLY A 48 -5.42 5.20 -9.42
N GLY A 49 -4.33 5.43 -8.68
CA GLY A 49 -3.46 4.39 -8.15
C GLY A 49 -2.33 3.98 -9.08
N ILE A 50 -2.21 4.56 -10.28
CA ILE A 50 -1.16 4.20 -11.23
C ILE A 50 0.22 4.47 -10.62
N GLY A 51 1.12 3.49 -10.73
CA GLY A 51 2.46 3.50 -10.14
C GLY A 51 2.52 3.14 -8.66
N LYS A 52 1.36 2.93 -8.00
CA LYS A 52 1.32 2.54 -6.58
C LYS A 52 1.42 1.03 -6.41
N ARG A 53 2.03 0.63 -5.30
CA ARG A 53 2.13 -0.76 -4.86
C ARG A 53 0.96 -1.09 -3.95
N VAL A 54 0.28 -2.18 -4.25
CA VAL A 54 -0.83 -2.69 -3.45
C VAL A 54 -0.48 -4.06 -2.89
N TYR A 55 -0.68 -4.21 -1.60
CA TYR A 55 -0.41 -5.44 -0.86
C TYR A 55 -1.72 -6.15 -0.56
N GLN A 56 -1.69 -7.49 -0.52
CA GLN A 56 -2.78 -8.27 0.05
C GLN A 56 -2.48 -8.48 1.53
N LEU A 57 -3.44 -8.23 2.42
CA LEU A 57 -3.28 -8.39 3.87
C LEU A 57 -2.69 -9.76 4.24
N ARG A 58 -3.20 -10.84 3.63
CA ARG A 58 -2.70 -12.21 3.86
C ARG A 58 -1.20 -12.39 3.59
N TRP A 59 -0.60 -11.60 2.70
CA TRP A 59 0.85 -11.67 2.44
C TRP A 59 1.63 -11.01 3.57
N SER A 60 1.10 -9.92 4.11
CA SER A 60 1.63 -9.27 5.31
C SER A 60 1.48 -10.17 6.54
N GLU A 61 0.32 -10.80 6.74
CA GLU A 61 0.07 -11.75 7.84
C GLU A 61 1.01 -12.95 7.82
N LYS A 62 1.27 -13.49 6.63
CA LYS A 62 2.21 -14.61 6.44
C LYS A 62 3.67 -14.17 6.41
N ASN A 63 3.95 -12.89 6.66
CA ASN A 63 5.28 -12.30 6.65
C ASN A 63 6.07 -12.66 5.37
N ILE A 64 5.41 -12.51 4.21
CA ILE A 64 6.01 -12.77 2.89
C ILE A 64 6.40 -11.43 2.27
N PRO A 65 7.62 -10.92 2.52
CA PRO A 65 8.05 -9.64 1.98
C PRO A 65 8.24 -9.68 0.47
N GLY A 66 8.16 -8.51 -0.16
CA GLY A 66 8.40 -8.35 -1.60
C GLY A 66 7.27 -8.86 -2.51
N CYS A 67 6.10 -9.18 -1.95
CA CYS A 67 4.90 -9.55 -2.72
C CYS A 67 3.94 -8.35 -2.80
N TYR A 68 3.73 -7.81 -4.00
CA TYR A 68 2.82 -6.69 -4.25
C TYR A 68 2.35 -6.66 -5.70
N TRP A 69 1.25 -5.96 -5.95
CA TRP A 69 0.83 -5.59 -7.29
C TRP A 69 1.26 -4.16 -7.58
N LEU A 70 1.97 -3.95 -8.69
CA LEU A 70 2.24 -2.62 -9.23
C LEU A 70 1.08 -2.24 -10.15
N VAL A 71 0.29 -1.25 -9.74
CA VAL A 71 -0.89 -0.83 -10.51
C VAL A 71 -0.46 -0.06 -11.75
N THR A 72 -0.87 -0.51 -12.93
CA THR A 72 -0.56 0.14 -14.21
C THR A 72 -1.78 0.85 -14.80
N ARG A 73 -3.00 0.39 -14.49
CA ARG A 73 -4.24 0.98 -14.98
C ARG A 73 -5.38 0.75 -14.00
N SER A 74 -6.31 1.69 -13.93
CA SER A 74 -7.56 1.55 -13.21
C SER A 74 -8.73 2.08 -14.04
N LYS A 75 -9.91 1.47 -13.87
CA LYS A 75 -11.18 1.93 -14.44
C LYS A 75 -12.24 1.80 -13.35
N PHE A 76 -12.68 2.94 -12.83
CA PHE A 76 -13.66 3.02 -11.75
C PHE A 76 -15.09 3.13 -12.28
N LYS A 77 -16.05 2.70 -11.46
CA LYS A 77 -17.49 2.91 -11.64
C LYS A 77 -18.14 3.15 -10.27
N CYS A 78 -19.37 3.66 -10.25
CA CYS A 78 -20.09 3.94 -9.00
C CYS A 78 -19.25 4.79 -8.03
N GLU A 79 -18.72 5.93 -8.51
CA GLU A 79 -17.93 6.87 -7.71
C GLU A 79 -16.68 6.26 -7.04
N GLY A 80 -16.06 5.26 -7.67
CA GLY A 80 -14.85 4.62 -7.13
C GLY A 80 -15.12 3.46 -6.18
N LYS A 81 -16.38 3.16 -5.83
CA LYS A 81 -16.71 2.00 -4.99
C LYS A 81 -16.42 0.66 -5.70
N HIS A 82 -16.51 0.65 -7.03
CA HIS A 82 -16.33 -0.53 -7.85
C HIS A 82 -15.44 -0.22 -9.05
N GLY A 83 -14.94 -1.27 -9.72
CA GLY A 83 -14.17 -1.06 -10.94
C GLY A 83 -13.43 -2.30 -11.41
N LYS A 84 -12.44 -2.06 -12.26
CA LYS A 84 -11.39 -3.00 -12.64
C LYS A 84 -10.05 -2.30 -12.47
N ALA A 85 -9.07 -3.01 -11.97
CA ALA A 85 -7.68 -2.55 -11.90
C ALA A 85 -6.79 -3.58 -12.59
N TRP A 86 -5.67 -3.11 -13.14
CA TRP A 86 -4.66 -3.94 -13.77
C TRP A 86 -3.29 -3.57 -13.22
N GLY A 87 -2.39 -4.54 -13.23
CA GLY A 87 -1.06 -4.36 -12.71
C GLY A 87 -0.16 -5.56 -12.96
N VAL A 88 1.10 -5.40 -12.59
CA VAL A 88 2.11 -6.45 -12.65
C VAL A 88 2.29 -7.04 -11.26
N LEU A 89 2.22 -8.36 -11.14
CA LEU A 89 2.51 -9.04 -9.89
C LEU A 89 4.02 -9.04 -9.67
N HIS A 90 4.47 -8.50 -8.55
CA HIS A 90 5.80 -8.78 -8.02
C HIS A 90 5.65 -9.82 -6.93
N TRP A 91 6.38 -10.93 -7.06
CA TRP A 91 6.41 -12.01 -6.09
C TRP A 91 7.82 -12.15 -5.54
N LYS A 92 8.00 -11.90 -4.24
CA LYS A 92 9.31 -11.90 -3.57
C LYS A 92 10.35 -11.06 -4.32
N GLY A 93 9.94 -9.87 -4.79
CA GLY A 93 10.78 -8.94 -5.55
C GLY A 93 10.83 -9.20 -7.06
N VAL A 94 10.41 -10.37 -7.54
CA VAL A 94 10.51 -10.75 -8.95
C VAL A 94 9.20 -10.47 -9.69
N PRO A 95 9.21 -9.72 -10.81
CA PRO A 95 8.01 -9.52 -11.62
C PRO A 95 7.57 -10.85 -12.26
N LYS A 96 6.28 -11.16 -12.16
CA LYS A 96 5.64 -12.36 -12.70
C LYS A 96 4.68 -11.96 -13.81
N GLY A 97 5.15 -12.13 -15.06
CA GLY A 97 4.33 -12.01 -16.26
C GLY A 97 4.07 -10.57 -16.73
N SER A 98 3.28 -10.48 -17.80
CA SER A 98 2.74 -9.23 -18.33
C SER A 98 1.53 -8.76 -17.53
N GLN A 99 1.17 -7.48 -17.67
CA GLN A 99 0.02 -6.85 -16.99
C GLN A 99 -1.21 -7.76 -16.92
N ALA A 100 -1.67 -8.05 -15.70
CA ALA A 100 -2.85 -8.85 -15.44
C ALA A 100 -3.92 -8.03 -14.73
N GLN A 101 -5.19 -8.40 -14.91
CA GLN A 101 -6.27 -7.78 -14.17
C GLN A 101 -6.20 -8.22 -12.70
N LEU A 102 -6.21 -7.27 -11.77
CA LEU A 102 -6.33 -7.54 -10.34
C LEU A 102 -7.72 -8.13 -10.10
N ARG A 103 -7.79 -9.43 -9.84
CA ARG A 103 -9.02 -10.12 -9.46
C ARG A 103 -9.20 -10.03 -7.95
N ARG A 104 -10.39 -9.62 -7.51
CA ARG A 104 -10.83 -9.93 -6.13
C ARG A 104 -10.99 -11.43 -6.02
N ARG A 105 -10.42 -12.03 -4.98
CA ARG A 105 -10.87 -13.33 -4.49
C ARG A 105 -11.98 -13.05 -3.46
N PRO A 106 -13.15 -13.69 -3.54
CA PRO A 106 -14.34 -13.30 -2.77
C PRO A 106 -14.22 -13.50 -1.25
N GLU A 107 -13.09 -14.00 -0.75
CA GLU A 107 -12.95 -14.47 0.64
C GLU A 107 -11.92 -13.66 1.44
N THR A 108 -11.41 -12.55 0.91
CA THR A 108 -10.41 -11.75 1.62
C THR A 108 -10.59 -10.29 1.28
N ASP A 109 -11.00 -9.52 2.29
CA ASP A 109 -10.98 -8.08 2.29
C ASP A 109 -9.58 -7.60 1.95
N LEU A 110 -9.37 -7.25 0.68
CA LEU A 110 -8.18 -6.56 0.23
C LEU A 110 -8.28 -5.13 0.75
N GLU A 111 -7.99 -4.92 2.04
CA GLU A 111 -7.59 -3.61 2.49
C GLU A 111 -6.28 -3.28 1.80
N ALA A 112 -6.38 -2.46 0.77
CA ALA A 112 -5.21 -1.94 0.09
C ALA A 112 -4.59 -0.87 1.00
N THR A 113 -3.53 -1.22 1.73
CA THR A 113 -2.71 -0.21 2.40
C THR A 113 -1.76 0.39 1.37
N LEU A 114 -1.94 1.68 1.04
CA LEU A 114 -0.98 2.43 0.25
C LEU A 114 0.24 2.70 1.13
N HIS A 115 1.31 1.92 0.93
CA HIS A 115 2.61 2.27 1.50
C HIS A 115 3.24 3.39 0.66
N TYR A 116 3.30 4.59 1.24
CA TYR A 116 4.12 5.68 0.74
C TYR A 116 5.59 5.34 1.03
N THR A 117 6.42 5.29 -0.01
CA THR A 117 7.88 5.41 0.11
C THR A 117 8.30 6.82 -0.20
#